data_AF-A0A1A0VU82-F1
#
_entry.id   AF-A0A1A0VU82-F1
#
_cell.length_a   1.000
_cell.length_b   1.000
_cell.length_c   1.000
_cell.angle_alpha   90.00
_cell.angle_beta   90.00
_cell.angle_gamma   90.00
#
_symmetry.space_group_name_H-M   'P 1'
#
loop_
_entity.id
_entity.type
_entity.pdbx_description
1 polymer ?
#
loop_
_entity_poly.entity_id
_entity_poly.type
_entity_poly.pdbx_seq_one_letter_code
_entity_poly.pdbx_strand_id
1 'polypeptide(L)'
;MVTWTITTQRDNSEHVIIGSSENPVRARGDLAGAARCRIRAAAAGTAAGLPRYELRQAGHLVAIIQTGVNEAGLPDHAGATHILDQLAHPRNPFVA
;
A
#
# COMPACT_ATOMS: atom_id res chain seq x y z
N MET A 1 5.12 -20.84 -3.51
CA MET A 1 4.04 -19.89 -3.18
C MET A 1 4.59 -18.85 -2.22
N VAL A 2 4.32 -17.57 -2.47
CA VAL A 2 4.81 -16.43 -1.70
C VAL A 2 3.59 -15.66 -1.19
N THR A 3 3.45 -15.60 0.13
CA THR A 3 2.37 -14.85 0.79
C THR A 3 2.70 -13.37 0.82
N TRP A 4 1.69 -12.52 0.69
CA TRP A 4 1.79 -11.09 0.87
C TRP A 4 0.64 -10.60 1.76
N THR A 5 0.87 -9.51 2.50
CA THR A 5 -0.13 -8.93 3.39
C THR A 5 -0.16 -7.41 3.28
N ILE A 6 -1.35 -6.85 3.45
CA ILE A 6 -1.60 -5.42 3.58
C ILE A 6 -2.31 -5.20 4.90
N THR A 7 -1.63 -4.59 5.86
CA THR A 7 -2.26 -4.10 7.08
C THR A 7 -2.63 -2.64 6.86
N THR A 8 -3.91 -2.33 6.92
CA THR A 8 -4.43 -0.95 6.90
C THR A 8 -4.78 -0.55 8.32
N GLN A 9 -4.15 0.50 8.83
CA GLN A 9 -4.50 1.11 10.09
C GLN A 9 -5.17 2.46 9.81
N ARG A 10 -6.32 2.68 10.44
CA ARG A 10 -7.05 3.96 10.43
C ARG A 10 -7.70 4.16 11.78
N ASP A 11 -7.40 5.28 12.42
CA ASP A 11 -7.86 5.63 13.75
C ASP A 11 -7.65 4.45 14.73
N ASN A 12 -8.72 3.77 15.13
CA ASN A 12 -8.70 2.58 16.00
C ASN A 12 -9.06 1.27 15.29
N SER A 13 -9.12 1.26 13.96
CA SER A 13 -9.43 0.08 13.15
C SER A 13 -8.17 -0.44 12.45
N GLU A 14 -7.95 -1.74 12.57
CA GLU A 14 -6.97 -2.47 11.79
C GLU A 14 -7.69 -3.44 10.85
N HIS A 15 -7.27 -3.46 9.60
CA HIS A 15 -7.79 -4.38 8.59
C HIS A 15 -6.63 -5.02 7.84
N VAL A 16 -6.58 -6.35 7.85
CA VAL A 16 -5.52 -7.11 7.18
C VAL A 16 -6.08 -7.84 5.97
N ILE A 17 -5.45 -7.63 4.82
CA ILE A 17 -5.69 -8.43 3.61
C ILE A 17 -4.49 -9.34 3.42
N ILE A 18 -4.75 -10.62 3.17
CA ILE A 18 -3.73 -11.63 2.91
C ILE A 18 -4.00 -12.20 1.52
N GLY A 19 -2.93 -12.32 0.73
CA GLY A 19 -2.98 -13.04 -0.53
C GLY A 19 -1.70 -13.84 -0.74
N SER A 20 -1.66 -14.58 -1.83
CA SER A 20 -0.48 -15.35 -2.19
C SER A 20 -0.37 -15.54 -3.69
N SER A 21 0.87 -15.68 -4.17
CA SER A 21 1.16 -15.85 -5.60
C SER A 21 2.27 -16.88 -5.79
N GLU A 22 2.44 -17.36 -7.02
CA GLU A 22 3.32 -18.50 -7.30
C GLU A 22 4.80 -18.18 -7.10
N ASN A 23 5.20 -16.94 -7.41
CA ASN A 23 6.58 -16.47 -7.32
C ASN A 23 6.69 -15.05 -6.71
N PRO A 24 7.89 -14.62 -6.27
CA PRO A 24 8.08 -13.32 -5.60
C PRO A 24 7.73 -12.09 -6.45
N VAL A 25 7.97 -12.14 -7.76
CA VAL A 25 7.69 -11.01 -8.67
C VAL A 25 6.20 -10.81 -8.83
N ARG A 26 5.46 -11.90 -9.03
CA ARG A 26 4.00 -11.87 -9.10
C ARG A 26 3.37 -11.44 -7.78
N ALA A 27 3.89 -11.95 -6.66
CA ALA A 27 3.44 -11.54 -5.32
C ALA A 27 3.64 -10.03 -5.08
N ARG A 28 4.75 -9.45 -5.57
CA ARG A 28 5.02 -8.01 -5.49
C ARG A 28 4.02 -7.19 -6.32
N GLY A 29 3.72 -7.65 -7.52
CA GLY A 29 2.72 -7.02 -8.40
C GLY A 29 1.32 -7.08 -7.81
N ASP A 30 0.90 -8.24 -7.32
CA ASP A 30 -0.41 -8.45 -6.68
C ASP A 30 -0.54 -7.60 -5.40
N LEU A 31 0.51 -7.54 -4.58
CA LEU A 31 0.59 -6.68 -3.39
C LEU A 31 0.43 -5.20 -3.74
N ALA A 32 1.15 -4.70 -4.75
CA ALA A 32 1.05 -3.31 -5.19
C ALA A 32 -0.33 -2.99 -5.78
N GLY A 33 -0.90 -3.90 -6.58
CA GLY A 33 -2.25 -3.77 -7.14
C GLY A 33 -3.33 -3.73 -6.07
N ALA A 34 -3.26 -4.63 -5.09
CA ALA A 34 -4.18 -4.67 -3.95
C ALA A 34 -4.06 -3.39 -3.10
N ALA A 35 -2.84 -2.89 -2.86
CA ALA A 35 -2.62 -1.63 -2.15
C ALA A 35 -3.24 -0.45 -2.89
N ARG A 36 -3.10 -0.39 -4.23
CA ARG A 36 -3.70 0.65 -5.06
C ARG A 36 -5.22 0.65 -4.98
N CYS A 37 -5.84 -0.53 -5.02
CA CYS A 37 -7.28 -0.67 -4.84
C CYS A 37 -7.73 -0.15 -3.48
N ARG A 38 -6.95 -0.39 -2.42
CA ARG A 38 -7.26 0.10 -1.06
C ARG A 38 -7.15 1.61 -0.91
N ILE A 39 -6.12 2.22 -1.49
CA ILE A 39 -5.98 3.68 -1.50
C ILE A 39 -7.13 4.33 -2.29
N ARG A 40 -7.49 3.77 -3.46
CA ARG A 40 -8.63 4.26 -4.25
C ARG A 40 -9.96 4.11 -3.52
N ALA A 41 -10.19 2.99 -2.84
CA ALA A 41 -11.39 2.78 -2.03
C ALA A 41 -11.47 3.77 -0.86
N ALA A 42 -10.33 4.07 -0.23
CA ALA A 42 -10.26 5.09 0.82
C ALA A 42 -10.55 6.50 0.28
N ALA A 43 -10.07 6.83 -0.93
CA ALA A 43 -10.32 8.11 -1.60
C ALA A 43 -11.77 8.29 -2.06
N ALA A 44 -12.46 7.19 -2.41
CA ALA A 44 -13.87 7.21 -2.81
C ALA A 44 -14.84 7.28 -1.61
N GLY A 45 -14.36 6.94 -0.41
CA GLY A 45 -15.15 7.06 0.81
C GLY A 45 -15.17 8.48 1.37
N THR A 46 -16.23 8.82 2.12
CA THR A 46 -16.32 10.09 2.89
C THR A 46 -15.57 10.04 4.21
N ALA A 47 -14.94 8.91 4.52
CA ALA A 47 -14.41 8.65 5.85
C ALA A 47 -13.15 9.50 6.08
N ALA A 48 -13.21 10.34 7.11
CA ALA A 48 -12.09 11.14 7.60
C ALA A 48 -10.91 10.25 8.05
N GLY A 49 -9.69 10.78 7.96
CA GLY A 49 -8.48 10.15 8.49
C GLY A 49 -7.36 9.95 7.46
N LEU A 50 -6.17 9.70 7.99
CA LEU A 50 -4.94 9.48 7.22
C LEU A 50 -4.53 8.00 7.33
N PRO A 51 -5.00 7.12 6.42
CA PRO A 51 -4.71 5.71 6.55
C PRO A 51 -3.22 5.42 6.39
N ARG A 52 -2.74 4.49 7.21
CA ARG A 52 -1.40 3.90 7.15
C ARG A 52 -1.50 2.49 6.58
N TYR A 53 -0.72 2.21 5.55
CA TYR A 53 -0.65 0.91 4.88
C TYR A 53 0.72 0.30 5.14
N GLU A 54 0.75 -0.87 5.76
CA GLU A 54 1.95 -1.69 5.91
C GLU A 54 1.88 -2.86 4.93
N LEU A 55 2.83 -2.91 4.00
CA LEU A 55 2.93 -3.92 2.96
C LEU A 55 4.01 -4.92 3.35
N ARG A 56 3.68 -6.21 3.34
CA ARG A 56 4.67 -7.29 3.57
C ARG A 56 4.61 -8.36 2.50
N GLN A 57 5.75 -8.99 2.25
CA GLN A 57 5.90 -10.11 1.34
C GLN A 57 6.82 -11.15 1.99
N ALA A 58 6.38 -12.41 2.05
CA ALA A 58 7.06 -13.49 2.77
C ALA A 58 7.45 -13.11 4.22
N GLY A 59 6.61 -12.32 4.89
CA GLY A 59 6.86 -11.81 6.24
C GLY A 59 7.79 -10.58 6.31
N HIS A 60 8.51 -10.25 5.24
CA HIS A 60 9.40 -9.10 5.16
C HIS A 60 8.62 -7.81 4.88
N LEU A 61 8.98 -6.74 5.59
CA LEU A 61 8.43 -5.41 5.33
C LEU A 61 8.90 -4.90 3.96
N VAL A 62 7.93 -4.57 3.13
CA VAL A 62 8.13 -4.03 1.79
C VAL A 62 8.10 -2.52 1.81
N ALA A 63 7.06 -1.96 2.44
CA ALA A 63 6.87 -0.53 2.54
C ALA A 63 5.86 -0.19 3.64
N ILE A 64 5.98 1.03 4.15
CA ILE A 64 4.96 1.67 4.96
C ILE A 64 4.57 2.95 4.23
N ILE A 65 3.29 3.10 3.92
CA ILE A 65 2.76 4.27 3.22
C ILE A 65 1.73 4.91 4.15
N GLN A 66 2.05 6.10 4.64
CA GLN A 66 1.10 6.92 5.38
C GLN A 66 0.57 8.00 4.46
N THR A 67 -0.75 8.07 4.32
CA THR A 67 -1.38 9.15 3.53
C THR A 67 -1.14 10.46 4.26
N GLY A 68 -0.47 11.41 3.61
CA GLY A 68 -0.30 12.77 4.12
C GLY A 68 -1.50 13.64 3.77
N VAL A 69 -1.34 14.95 3.93
CA VAL A 69 -2.28 15.95 3.41
C VAL A 69 -1.67 16.67 2.22
N ASN A 70 -2.50 17.08 1.26
CA ASN A 70 -2.12 17.94 0.16
C ASN A 70 -2.16 19.43 0.58
N GLU A 71 -1.88 20.34 -0.35
CA GLU A 71 -1.88 21.79 -0.11
C GLU A 71 -3.24 22.35 0.33
N ALA A 72 -4.33 21.65 0.02
CA ALA A 72 -5.68 22.00 0.47
C ALA A 72 -6.02 21.43 1.86
N GLY A 73 -5.09 20.76 2.53
CA GLY A 73 -5.32 20.09 3.82
C GLY A 73 -6.15 18.80 3.73
N LEU A 74 -6.37 18.29 2.52
CA LEU A 74 -7.12 17.05 2.28
C LEU A 74 -6.17 15.86 2.13
N PRO A 75 -6.58 14.62 2.46
CA PRO A 75 -5.75 13.44 2.31
C PRO A 75 -5.16 13.28 0.89
N ASP A 76 -3.84 13.17 0.78
CA ASP A 76 -3.14 13.02 -0.51
C ASP A 76 -3.08 11.56 -0.96
N HIS A 77 -4.22 11.04 -1.42
CA HIS A 77 -4.32 9.70 -1.96
C HIS A 77 -3.63 9.53 -3.32
N ALA A 78 -3.48 10.63 -4.07
CA ALA A 78 -2.80 10.62 -5.37
C ALA A 78 -1.29 10.41 -5.18
N GLY A 79 -0.66 11.17 -4.28
CA GLY A 79 0.74 10.99 -3.89
C GLY A 79 1.00 9.60 -3.31
N ALA A 80 0.13 9.12 -2.41
CA ALA A 80 0.24 7.76 -1.86
C ALA A 80 0.16 6.67 -2.95
N THR A 81 -0.66 6.86 -3.99
CA THR A 81 -0.74 5.95 -5.14
C THR A 81 0.52 6.01 -6.01
N HIS A 82 1.11 7.20 -6.20
CA HIS A 82 2.32 7.37 -6.99
C HIS A 82 3.52 6.62 -6.38
N ILE A 83 3.63 6.57 -5.05
CA ILE A 83 4.67 5.80 -4.35
C ILE A 83 4.54 4.29 -4.65
N LEU A 84 3.32 3.76 -4.83
CA LEU A 84 3.12 2.36 -5.21
C LEU A 84 3.65 2.04 -6.61
N ASP A 85 3.58 2.98 -7.55
CA ASP A 85 4.10 2.78 -8.91
C ASP A 85 5.64 2.60 -8.89
N GLN A 86 6.31 3.17 -7.89
CA GLN A 86 7.75 2.98 -7.68
C GLN A 86 8.08 1.65 -7.00
N LEU A 87 7.17 1.09 -6.21
CA LEU A 87 7.34 -0.21 -5.53
C LEU A 87 7.14 -1.42 -6.45
N ALA A 88 6.40 -1.24 -7.55
CA ALA A 88 6.20 -2.24 -8.60
C ALA A 88 7.42 -2.39 -9.52
N HIS A 89 8.42 -1.50 -9.41
CA HIS A 89 9.66 -1.65 -10.16
C HIS A 89 10.50 -2.83 -9.61
N PRO A 90 11.07 -3.67 -10.50
CA PRO A 90 11.84 -4.85 -10.10
C PRO A 90 13.18 -4.53 -9.43
N ARG A 91 13.63 -3.27 -9.48
CA ARG A 91 14.78 -2.75 -8.74
C ARG A 91 14.27 -1.75 -7.71
N ASN A 92 14.87 -1.76 -6.51
CA ASN A 92 14.69 -0.68 -5.55
C ASN A 92 15.24 0.61 -6.18
N PRO A 93 14.40 1.60 -6.51
CA PRO A 93 14.88 2.82 -7.16
C PRO A 93 15.68 3.72 -6.20
N PHE A 94 15.74 3.37 -4.90
CA PHE A 94 16.44 4.11 -3.86
C PHE A 94 17.76 3.46 -3.41
N VAL A 95 18.18 2.37 -4.07
CA VAL A 95 19.50 1.77 -3.86
C VAL A 95 20.30 2.01 -5.13
N ALA A 96 21.30 2.89 -5.01
CA ALA A 96 22.28 3.18 -6.05
C ALA A 96 23.16 1.95 -6.34
#